data_AF-S6AG59-F1
#
_entry.id   AF-S6AG59-F1
#
_cell.length_a   1.000
_cell.length_b   1.000
_cell.length_c   1.000
_cell.angle_alpha   90.00
_cell.angle_beta   90.00
_cell.angle_gamma   90.00
#
_symmetry.space_group_name_H-M   'P 1'
#
loop_
_entity.id
_entity.type
_entity.pdbx_description
1 polymer ?
#
loop_
_entity_poly.entity_id
_entity_poly.type
_entity_poly.pdbx_seq_one_letter_code
_entity_poly.pdbx_strand_id
1 'polypeptide(L)'
;MAYQGDALRDFVGAYYGRTTNDYHDRLNDSGALLGTVKGDTEIQNKAVFGELNWTFAPEWTLITGLRYDNEENDTDVEQDDFSSPGKVSKTFNALLPKVGVDYQFAADQYVGFMVQKGYRGGGVNVRAGGGHADYDPEYTTNYELSYRGSWLDDSLRARANLYYTNWKDQQVSMLDSSGNFFQVFNAASSTIKEYVTNNREGDIVDVGAPRTLALVLRYDL
;
A
#
# COMPACT_ATOMS: atom_id res chain seq x y z
N MET A 1 20.76 -0.64 10.58
CA MET A 1 21.68 -1.62 11.22
C MET A 1 20.97 -2.96 11.28
N ALA A 2 21.68 -4.07 11.31
CA ALA A 2 21.10 -5.41 11.43
C ALA A 2 22.04 -6.30 12.25
N TYR A 3 21.50 -7.05 13.19
CA TYR A 3 22.21 -8.09 13.93
C TYR A 3 21.67 -9.47 13.56
N GLN A 4 22.56 -10.47 13.58
CA GLN A 4 22.25 -11.86 13.25
C GLN A 4 23.06 -12.80 14.13
N GLY A 5 22.36 -13.65 14.88
CA GLY A 5 22.90 -14.79 15.62
C GLY A 5 21.95 -15.98 15.54
N ASP A 6 22.35 -17.12 16.09
CA ASP A 6 21.73 -18.44 15.83
C ASP A 6 20.21 -18.52 16.09
N ALA A 7 19.69 -17.69 17.00
CA ALA A 7 18.26 -17.63 17.34
C ALA A 7 17.59 -16.27 17.03
N LEU A 8 18.32 -15.27 16.54
CA LEU A 8 17.81 -13.89 16.42
C LEU A 8 18.36 -13.18 15.20
N ARG A 9 17.46 -12.63 14.37
CA ARG A 9 17.80 -11.73 13.26
C ARG A 9 16.94 -10.48 13.33
N ASP A 10 17.56 -9.32 13.39
CA ASP A 10 16.87 -8.03 13.40
C ASP A 10 17.37 -7.07 12.31
N PHE A 11 16.58 -6.02 12.07
CA PHE A 11 17.08 -4.81 11.45
C PHE A 11 16.32 -3.58 11.95
N VAL A 12 16.99 -2.43 11.87
CA VAL A 12 16.42 -1.10 12.04
C VAL A 12 16.85 -0.17 10.90
N GLY A 13 15.93 0.67 10.45
CA GLY A 13 16.11 1.59 9.33
C GLY A 13 15.33 2.89 9.49
N ALA A 14 15.72 3.87 8.68
CA ALA A 14 15.00 5.12 8.49
C ALA A 14 14.80 5.35 6.99
N TYR A 15 13.79 6.12 6.63
CA TYR A 15 13.42 6.42 5.26
C TYR A 15 13.10 7.91 5.13
N TYR A 16 13.48 8.49 3.99
CA TYR A 16 13.04 9.79 3.52
C TYR A 16 12.72 9.69 2.03
N GLY A 17 11.55 10.17 1.64
CA GLY A 17 11.10 10.28 0.26
C GLY A 17 10.54 11.68 -0.01
N ARG A 18 10.73 12.17 -1.23
CA ARG A 18 10.13 13.41 -1.73
C ARG A 18 9.64 13.16 -3.15
N THR A 19 8.38 13.48 -3.40
CA THR A 19 7.71 13.38 -4.70
C THR A 19 7.13 14.73 -5.04
N THR A 20 7.29 15.18 -6.28
CA THR A 20 6.69 16.42 -6.80
C THR A 20 5.91 16.10 -8.07
N ASN A 21 4.71 16.67 -8.22
CA ASN A 21 3.85 16.45 -9.37
C ASN A 21 3.20 17.77 -9.81
N ASP A 22 3.63 18.28 -10.97
CA ASP A 22 2.99 19.41 -11.64
C ASP A 22 1.76 18.92 -12.42
N TYR A 23 0.65 19.63 -12.35
CA TYR A 23 -0.59 19.29 -13.07
C TYR A 23 -1.15 20.49 -13.86
N HIS A 24 -1.87 20.20 -14.94
CA HIS A 24 -2.49 21.19 -15.83
C HIS A 24 -3.72 20.53 -16.49
N ASP A 25 -4.80 20.48 -15.74
CA ASP A 25 -6.04 19.85 -16.14
C ASP A 25 -6.94 20.83 -16.90
N ARG A 26 -7.75 20.29 -17.82
CA ARG A 26 -8.65 21.06 -18.68
C ARG A 26 -10.02 20.40 -18.75
N LEU A 27 -11.03 21.12 -18.29
CA LEU A 27 -12.43 20.73 -18.44
C LEU A 27 -12.89 21.14 -19.85
N ASN A 28 -13.22 20.15 -20.68
CA ASN A 28 -13.76 20.38 -22.02
C ASN A 28 -15.17 19.80 -22.13
N ASP A 29 -16.12 20.57 -22.67
CA ASP A 29 -17.44 20.08 -23.07
C ASP A 29 -17.62 20.30 -24.57
N SER A 30 -18.00 19.26 -25.29
CA SER A 30 -18.38 19.34 -26.71
C SER A 30 -17.34 20.02 -27.63
N GLY A 31 -16.06 19.98 -27.22
CA GLY A 31 -14.92 20.62 -27.92
C GLY A 31 -14.59 22.05 -27.48
N ALA A 32 -15.39 22.66 -26.59
CA ALA A 32 -15.08 23.94 -25.96
C ALA A 32 -14.33 23.73 -24.63
N LEU A 33 -13.25 24.49 -24.41
CA LEU A 33 -12.62 24.60 -23.11
C LEU A 33 -13.54 25.39 -22.19
N LEU A 34 -14.03 24.75 -21.12
CA LEU A 34 -14.81 25.41 -20.09
C LEU A 34 -13.90 26.08 -19.06
N GLY A 35 -12.80 25.42 -18.66
CA GLY A 35 -11.79 26.02 -17.80
C GLY A 35 -10.59 25.10 -17.57
N THR A 36 -9.50 25.67 -17.05
CA THR A 36 -8.28 24.95 -16.64
C THR A 36 -8.03 25.08 -15.14
N VAL A 37 -7.34 24.10 -14.57
CA VAL A 37 -6.72 24.19 -13.26
C VAL A 37 -5.27 23.70 -13.33
N LYS A 38 -4.33 24.43 -12.72
CA LYS A 38 -2.91 24.11 -12.73
C LYS A 38 -2.26 24.38 -11.37
N GLY A 39 -1.16 23.71 -11.11
CA GLY A 39 -0.34 23.92 -9.92
C GLY A 39 0.58 22.72 -9.69
N ASP A 40 1.03 22.56 -8.45
CA ASP A 40 1.93 21.50 -8.04
C ASP A 40 1.48 20.83 -6.73
N THR A 41 1.90 19.57 -6.57
CA THR A 41 1.78 18.83 -5.31
C THR A 41 3.15 18.29 -4.93
N GLU A 42 3.64 18.68 -3.76
CA GLU A 42 4.81 18.09 -3.10
C GLU A 42 4.36 17.16 -1.97
N ILE A 43 4.90 15.93 -1.96
CA ILE A 43 4.72 14.97 -0.87
C ILE A 43 6.09 14.63 -0.29
N GLN A 44 6.27 14.87 1.00
CA GLN A 44 7.43 14.43 1.78
C GLN A 44 7.03 13.32 2.76
N ASN A 45 7.71 12.18 2.72
CA ASN A 45 7.51 11.10 3.69
C ASN A 45 8.81 10.87 4.47
N LYS A 46 8.69 10.80 5.81
CA LYS A 46 9.76 10.50 6.77
C LYS A 46 9.32 9.31 7.59
N ALA A 47 10.12 8.26 7.70
CA ALA A 47 9.76 7.10 8.50
C ALA A 47 10.92 6.47 9.27
N VAL A 48 10.59 5.80 10.38
CA VAL A 48 11.48 4.93 11.14
C VAL A 48 10.84 3.55 11.29
N PHE A 49 11.64 2.50 11.17
CA PHE A 49 11.12 1.13 11.16
C PHE A 49 12.13 0.10 11.64
N GLY A 50 11.63 -1.05 12.06
CA GLY A 50 12.45 -2.23 12.34
C GLY A 50 11.64 -3.52 12.40
N GLU A 51 12.35 -4.63 12.35
CA GLU A 51 11.80 -5.98 12.47
C GLU A 51 12.74 -6.85 13.31
N LEU A 52 12.15 -7.79 14.04
CA LEU A 52 12.80 -8.79 14.88
C LEU A 52 12.23 -10.17 14.50
N ASN A 53 13.10 -11.09 14.11
CA ASN A 53 12.78 -12.48 13.85
C ASN A 53 13.47 -13.33 14.93
N TRP A 54 12.70 -13.95 15.82
CA TRP A 54 13.20 -14.68 16.99
C TRP A 54 12.76 -16.15 16.96
N THR A 55 13.72 -17.06 16.84
CA THR A 55 13.53 -18.50 17.01
C THR A 55 13.46 -18.83 18.51
N PHE A 56 12.24 -18.78 19.07
CA PHE A 56 12.01 -18.88 20.52
C PHE A 56 11.92 -20.34 21.02
N ALA A 57 11.69 -21.28 20.11
CA ALA A 57 11.74 -22.72 20.33
C ALA A 57 12.27 -23.40 19.06
N PRO A 58 12.73 -24.66 19.11
CA PRO A 58 13.04 -25.43 17.89
C PRO A 58 11.87 -25.34 16.91
N GLU A 59 12.14 -25.19 15.61
CA GLU A 59 11.13 -25.11 14.54
C GLU A 59 10.18 -23.89 14.56
N TRP A 60 10.14 -23.09 15.63
CA TRP A 60 9.21 -21.95 15.78
C TRP A 60 9.93 -20.60 15.75
N THR A 61 9.55 -19.74 14.81
CA THR A 61 10.06 -18.36 14.68
C THR A 61 8.94 -17.35 14.84
N LEU A 62 9.07 -16.44 15.81
CA LEU A 62 8.20 -15.27 15.97
C LEU A 62 8.76 -14.10 15.16
N ILE A 63 7.91 -13.46 14.37
CA ILE A 63 8.23 -12.27 13.59
C ILE A 63 7.48 -11.10 14.23
N THR A 64 8.17 -10.02 14.60
CA THR A 64 7.54 -8.76 15.02
C THR A 64 8.18 -7.60 14.30
N GLY A 65 7.39 -6.61 13.91
CA GLY A 65 7.88 -5.42 13.24
C GLY A 65 7.02 -4.21 13.53
N LEU A 66 7.62 -3.03 13.41
CA LEU A 66 6.94 -1.76 13.60
C LEU A 66 7.54 -0.73 12.67
N ARG A 67 6.67 0.02 11.99
CA ARG A 67 7.03 1.21 11.24
C ARG A 67 6.17 2.38 11.69
N TYR A 68 6.77 3.57 11.75
CA TYR A 68 6.09 4.83 11.95
C TYR A 68 6.42 5.75 10.78
N ASP A 69 5.40 6.16 10.04
CA ASP A 69 5.45 7.14 8.95
C ASP A 69 4.88 8.48 9.40
N ASN A 70 5.55 9.56 8.99
CA ASN A 70 5.07 10.92 9.01
C ASN A 70 5.15 11.45 7.57
N GLU A 71 4.00 11.80 7.00
CA GLU A 71 3.86 12.20 5.61
C GLU A 71 3.19 13.56 5.52
N GLU A 72 3.74 14.44 4.70
CA GLU A 72 3.34 15.83 4.54
C GLU A 72 3.03 16.04 3.06
N ASN A 73 1.83 16.53 2.75
CA ASN A 73 1.35 16.83 1.41
C ASN A 73 1.03 18.33 1.34
N ASP A 74 1.84 19.05 0.57
CA ASP A 74 1.64 20.44 0.21
C ASP A 74 1.16 20.50 -1.24
N THR A 75 -0.07 20.92 -1.45
CA THR A 75 -0.63 21.18 -2.79
C THR A 75 -0.86 22.68 -2.96
N ASP A 76 -0.22 23.27 -3.97
CA ASP A 76 -0.45 24.65 -4.40
C ASP A 76 -1.25 24.64 -5.70
N VAL A 77 -2.28 25.49 -5.78
CA VAL A 77 -3.14 25.66 -6.96
C VAL A 77 -2.90 27.07 -7.48
N GLU A 78 -2.05 27.20 -8.49
CA GLU A 78 -1.59 28.50 -9.02
C GLU A 78 -2.68 29.25 -9.80
N GLN A 79 -3.53 28.52 -10.53
CA GLN A 79 -4.59 29.10 -11.36
C GLN A 79 -5.75 28.12 -11.53
N ASP A 80 -6.95 28.64 -11.37
CA ASP A 80 -8.23 28.03 -11.71
C ASP A 80 -9.08 29.09 -12.42
N ASP A 81 -9.72 28.75 -13.53
CA ASP A 81 -10.48 29.72 -14.33
C ASP A 81 -11.83 30.14 -13.70
N PHE A 82 -12.33 29.44 -12.66
CA PHE A 82 -13.56 29.85 -11.95
C PHE A 82 -13.42 30.01 -10.42
N SER A 83 -12.22 29.92 -9.85
CA SER A 83 -12.01 30.23 -8.42
C SER A 83 -10.66 30.92 -8.17
N SER A 84 -10.36 31.21 -6.90
CA SER A 84 -9.09 31.84 -6.52
C SER A 84 -8.00 30.79 -6.28
N PRO A 85 -6.73 31.08 -6.59
CA PRO A 85 -5.58 30.26 -6.20
C PRO A 85 -5.62 29.88 -4.71
N GLY A 86 -5.14 28.69 -4.38
CA GLY A 86 -5.26 28.13 -3.03
C GLY A 86 -4.17 27.13 -2.69
N LYS A 87 -3.65 27.23 -1.47
CA LYS A 87 -2.67 26.27 -0.92
C LYS A 87 -3.33 25.41 0.15
N VAL A 88 -3.19 24.10 0.03
CA VAL A 88 -3.67 23.11 1.00
C VAL A 88 -2.47 22.30 1.49
N SER A 89 -2.23 22.32 2.79
CA SER A 89 -1.15 21.56 3.44
C SER A 89 -1.73 20.62 4.49
N LYS A 90 -1.33 19.34 4.45
CA LYS A 90 -1.80 18.30 5.37
C LYS A 90 -0.67 17.37 5.79
N THR A 91 -0.66 17.03 7.07
CA THR A 91 0.27 16.05 7.64
C THR A 91 -0.49 14.83 8.17
N PHE A 92 -0.05 13.65 7.77
CA PHE A 92 -0.60 12.36 8.14
C PHE A 92 0.45 11.56 8.92
N ASN A 93 0.00 10.77 9.90
CA ASN A 93 0.88 9.93 10.71
C ASN A 93 0.32 8.51 10.78
N ALA A 94 1.16 7.51 10.54
CA ALA A 94 0.76 6.12 10.49
C ALA A 94 1.67 5.24 11.34
N LEU A 95 1.08 4.54 12.32
CA LEU A 95 1.73 3.44 13.02
C LEU A 95 1.32 2.11 12.37
N LEU A 96 2.31 1.34 11.93
CA LEU A 96 2.17 0.13 11.12
C LEU A 96 2.83 -1.06 11.83
N PRO A 97 2.09 -1.76 12.72
CA PRO A 97 2.57 -2.98 13.35
C PRO A 97 2.51 -4.18 12.39
N LYS A 98 3.43 -5.12 12.61
CA LYS A 98 3.51 -6.43 11.97
C LYS A 98 3.78 -7.49 13.05
N VAL A 99 3.06 -8.59 13.00
CA VAL A 99 3.29 -9.77 13.83
C VAL A 99 3.06 -11.03 13.02
N GLY A 100 3.87 -12.06 13.19
CA GLY A 100 3.67 -13.35 12.55
C GLY A 100 4.41 -14.47 13.26
N VAL A 101 4.11 -15.70 12.88
CA VAL A 101 4.76 -16.90 13.37
C VAL A 101 4.96 -17.87 12.21
N ASP A 102 6.19 -18.35 12.05
CA ASP A 102 6.55 -19.44 11.14
C ASP A 102 6.82 -20.71 11.98
N TYR A 103 6.30 -21.85 11.52
CA TYR A 103 6.50 -23.16 12.12
C TYR A 103 6.97 -24.17 11.07
N GLN A 104 8.10 -24.82 11.34
CA GLN A 104 8.64 -25.91 10.56
C GLN A 104 8.06 -27.26 11.04
N PHE A 105 7.00 -27.74 10.40
CA PHE A 105 6.31 -28.95 10.85
C PHE A 105 6.95 -30.28 10.36
N ALA A 106 7.88 -30.19 9.41
CA ALA A 106 8.74 -31.29 8.96
C ALA A 106 10.01 -30.73 8.27
N ALA A 107 10.96 -31.60 7.94
CA ALA A 107 12.15 -31.21 7.17
C ALA A 107 11.74 -30.46 5.89
N ASP A 108 12.24 -29.23 5.76
CA ASP A 108 11.97 -28.29 4.67
C ASP A 108 10.48 -27.97 4.40
N GLN A 109 9.59 -28.24 5.37
CA GLN A 109 8.16 -27.90 5.30
C GLN A 109 7.78 -26.85 6.36
N TYR A 110 7.36 -25.69 5.90
CA TYR A 110 7.03 -24.53 6.73
C TYR A 110 5.58 -24.08 6.51
N VAL A 111 4.89 -23.77 7.60
CA VAL A 111 3.62 -23.04 7.59
C VAL A 111 3.80 -21.75 8.39
N GLY A 112 3.28 -20.63 7.88
CA GLY A 112 3.44 -19.33 8.50
C GLY A 112 2.13 -18.55 8.54
N PHE A 113 1.86 -17.84 9.63
CA PHE A 113 0.71 -16.94 9.74
C PHE A 113 1.18 -15.54 10.13
N MET A 114 0.65 -14.50 9.49
CA MET A 114 1.08 -13.12 9.68
C MET A 114 -0.11 -12.16 9.67
N VAL A 115 -0.06 -11.14 10.52
CA VAL A 115 -0.97 -10.00 10.54
C VAL A 115 -0.13 -8.72 10.45
N GLN A 116 -0.41 -7.89 9.45
CA GLN A 116 0.32 -6.63 9.26
C GLN A 116 -0.59 -5.51 8.79
N LYS A 117 -0.27 -4.28 9.23
CA LYS A 117 -1.00 -3.08 8.83
C LYS A 117 -0.28 -2.36 7.68
N GLY A 118 -1.03 -2.02 6.64
CA GLY A 118 -0.61 -1.14 5.55
C GLY A 118 -1.32 0.22 5.62
N TYR A 119 -0.84 1.15 4.79
CA TYR A 119 -1.30 2.53 4.72
C TYR A 119 -1.07 3.09 3.32
N ARG A 120 -1.96 3.98 2.89
CA ARG A 120 -1.78 4.86 1.73
C ARG A 120 -2.08 6.29 2.16
N GLY A 121 -1.19 7.20 1.79
CA GLY A 121 -1.30 8.64 2.05
C GLY A 121 -2.66 9.23 1.74
N GLY A 122 -3.10 10.16 2.60
CA GLY A 122 -4.16 11.09 2.23
C GLY A 122 -3.68 12.07 1.15
N GLY A 123 -4.54 13.00 0.76
CA GLY A 123 -4.17 13.96 -0.28
C GLY A 123 -5.20 15.06 -0.46
N VAL A 124 -5.12 15.76 -1.58
CA VAL A 124 -5.96 16.92 -1.88
C VAL A 124 -6.68 16.70 -3.21
N ASN A 125 -8.00 16.87 -3.20
CA ASN A 125 -8.79 16.91 -4.42
C ASN A 125 -8.66 18.29 -5.07
N VAL A 126 -7.95 18.38 -6.19
CA VAL A 126 -7.89 19.60 -7.00
C VAL A 126 -9.05 19.64 -8.00
N ARG A 127 -9.58 20.83 -8.29
CA ARG A 127 -10.81 21.04 -9.07
C ARG A 127 -10.74 22.34 -9.85
N ALA A 128 -11.30 22.34 -11.06
CA ALA A 128 -11.67 23.58 -11.74
C ALA A 128 -13.01 24.09 -11.17
N GLY A 129 -13.05 25.37 -10.81
CA GLY A 129 -14.15 26.03 -10.09
C GLY A 129 -14.11 25.91 -8.57
N GLY A 130 -12.96 25.56 -8.00
CA GLY A 130 -12.68 25.60 -6.57
C GLY A 130 -13.28 24.45 -5.75
N GLY A 131 -13.21 24.62 -4.43
CA GLY A 131 -13.59 23.55 -3.48
C GLY A 131 -12.51 22.48 -3.34
N HIS A 132 -11.24 22.89 -3.25
CA HIS A 132 -10.14 21.99 -2.92
C HIS A 132 -10.34 21.42 -1.53
N ALA A 133 -10.50 20.10 -1.43
CA ALA A 133 -10.82 19.40 -0.19
C ALA A 133 -9.82 18.27 0.01
N ASP A 134 -9.23 18.21 1.20
CA ASP A 134 -8.40 17.08 1.58
C ASP A 134 -9.22 15.81 1.81
N TYR A 135 -8.57 14.66 1.63
CA TYR A 135 -9.09 13.35 1.97
C TYR A 135 -8.09 12.63 2.89
N ASP A 136 -8.64 11.86 3.82
CA ASP A 136 -7.87 11.16 4.84
C ASP A 136 -7.08 9.98 4.25
N PRO A 137 -6.10 9.44 5.00
CA PRO A 137 -5.38 8.24 4.57
C PRO A 137 -6.23 6.98 4.62
N GLU A 138 -5.93 6.04 3.72
CA GLU A 138 -6.51 4.70 3.73
C GLU A 138 -5.63 3.73 4.53
N TYR A 139 -6.25 2.80 5.26
CA TYR A 139 -5.55 1.77 6.02
C TYR A 139 -6.00 0.36 5.62
N THR A 140 -5.05 -0.57 5.61
CA THR A 140 -5.31 -2.00 5.43
C THR A 140 -4.80 -2.79 6.62
N THR A 141 -5.52 -3.84 7.00
CA THR A 141 -5.00 -4.90 7.88
C THR A 141 -5.04 -6.21 7.11
N ASN A 142 -3.88 -6.70 6.70
CA ASN A 142 -3.73 -7.95 5.97
C ASN A 142 -3.43 -9.10 6.94
N TYR A 143 -4.08 -10.23 6.70
CA TYR A 143 -3.89 -11.50 7.37
C TYR A 143 -3.43 -12.50 6.30
N GLU A 144 -2.20 -13.00 6.41
CA GLU A 144 -1.60 -13.95 5.48
C GLU A 144 -1.43 -15.31 6.17
N LEU A 145 -1.88 -16.38 5.50
CA LEU A 145 -1.50 -17.76 5.80
C LEU A 145 -0.64 -18.26 4.63
N SER A 146 0.58 -18.70 4.93
CA SER A 146 1.57 -19.13 3.95
C SER A 146 2.01 -20.58 4.19
N TYR A 147 2.35 -21.27 3.11
CA TYR A 147 2.99 -22.58 3.11
C TYR A 147 4.17 -22.56 2.15
N ARG A 148 5.30 -23.13 2.57
CA ARG A 148 6.52 -23.26 1.79
C ARG A 148 7.08 -24.66 2.03
N GLY A 149 7.19 -25.45 0.96
CA GLY A 149 7.74 -26.81 1.01
C GLY A 149 8.80 -27.00 -0.07
N SER A 150 9.85 -27.74 0.24
CA SER A 150 10.73 -28.32 -0.78
C SER A 150 10.95 -29.82 -0.56
N TRP A 151 11.29 -30.51 -1.64
CA TRP A 151 11.52 -31.96 -1.70
C TRP A 151 12.62 -32.27 -2.70
N LEU A 152 13.12 -33.51 -2.66
CA LEU A 152 14.10 -34.03 -3.61
C LEU A 152 15.36 -33.14 -3.66
N ASP A 153 15.94 -32.88 -2.48
CA ASP A 153 17.10 -32.00 -2.28
C ASP A 153 16.92 -30.65 -3.00
N ASP A 154 15.81 -29.98 -2.69
CA ASP A 154 15.40 -28.67 -3.20
C ASP A 154 15.02 -28.58 -4.70
N SER A 155 15.06 -29.69 -5.45
CA SER A 155 14.69 -29.71 -6.90
C SER A 155 13.19 -29.53 -7.16
N LEU A 156 12.33 -29.86 -6.19
CA LEU A 156 10.90 -29.55 -6.23
C LEU A 156 10.56 -28.56 -5.13
N ARG A 157 9.97 -27.42 -5.49
CA ARG A 157 9.58 -26.36 -4.53
C ARG A 157 8.14 -25.91 -4.78
N ALA A 158 7.33 -25.89 -3.72
CA ALA A 158 5.97 -25.37 -3.73
C ALA A 158 5.83 -24.21 -2.73
N ARG A 159 5.13 -23.16 -3.13
CA ARG A 159 4.75 -22.04 -2.27
C ARG A 159 3.29 -21.68 -2.52
N ALA A 160 2.51 -21.58 -1.46
CA ALA A 160 1.09 -21.24 -1.51
C ALA A 160 0.75 -20.24 -0.41
N ASN A 161 0.07 -19.15 -0.76
CA ASN A 161 -0.33 -18.09 0.18
C ASN A 161 -1.82 -17.76 0.04
N LEU A 162 -2.48 -17.53 1.18
CA LEU A 162 -3.86 -17.11 1.33
C LEU A 162 -3.88 -15.76 2.03
N TYR A 163 -4.64 -14.80 1.49
CA TYR A 163 -4.73 -13.45 2.02
C TYR A 163 -6.17 -13.08 2.43
N TYR A 164 -6.29 -12.31 3.49
CA TYR A 164 -7.53 -11.66 3.85
C TYR A 164 -7.20 -10.25 4.29
N THR A 165 -7.70 -9.23 3.60
CA THR A 165 -7.41 -7.85 3.95
C THR A 165 -8.70 -7.10 4.27
N ASN A 166 -8.67 -6.40 5.39
CA ASN A 166 -9.73 -5.49 5.84
C ASN A 166 -9.30 -4.05 5.55
N TRP A 167 -10.13 -3.29 4.83
CA TRP A 167 -9.90 -1.89 4.51
C TRP A 167 -10.69 -1.00 5.44
N LYS A 168 -10.05 0.08 5.89
CA LYS A 168 -10.67 1.16 6.64
C LYS A 168 -10.37 2.48 5.93
N ASP A 169 -11.37 3.35 5.85
CA ASP A 169 -11.26 4.68 5.23
C ASP A 169 -10.80 4.60 3.76
N GLN A 170 -11.35 3.65 2.99
CA GLN A 170 -10.91 3.37 1.62
C GLN A 170 -11.13 4.57 0.71
N GLN A 171 -10.07 5.04 0.05
CA GLN A 171 -10.12 6.15 -0.89
C GLN A 171 -10.79 5.70 -2.18
N VAL A 172 -12.02 6.16 -2.40
CA VAL A 172 -12.85 5.88 -3.58
C VAL A 172 -13.13 7.15 -4.36
N SER A 173 -12.99 7.09 -5.69
CA SER A 173 -13.35 8.20 -6.58
C SER A 173 -14.82 8.09 -6.96
N MET A 174 -15.62 9.11 -6.65
CA MET A 174 -17.04 9.19 -6.99
C MET A 174 -17.43 10.64 -7.30
N LEU A 175 -18.56 10.83 -7.98
CA LEU A 175 -19.12 12.17 -8.19
C LEU A 175 -19.52 12.79 -6.86
N ASP A 176 -19.36 14.12 -6.73
CA ASP A 176 -19.86 14.87 -5.59
C ASP A 176 -21.39 14.90 -5.49
N SER A 177 -21.90 15.50 -4.42
CA SER A 177 -23.34 15.65 -4.16
C SER A 177 -24.10 16.46 -5.22
N SER A 178 -23.39 17.16 -6.11
CA SER A 178 -23.98 17.90 -7.24
C SER A 178 -23.90 17.13 -8.56
N GLY A 179 -23.18 16.00 -8.61
CA GLY A 179 -23.07 15.12 -9.78
C GLY A 179 -22.10 15.62 -10.86
N ASN A 180 -21.35 16.70 -10.61
CA ASN A 180 -20.63 17.43 -11.66
C ASN A 180 -19.13 17.12 -11.74
N PHE A 181 -18.53 16.74 -10.61
CA PHE A 181 -17.08 16.55 -10.51
C PHE A 181 -16.75 15.29 -9.72
N PHE A 182 -15.78 14.51 -10.19
CA PHE A 182 -15.20 13.43 -9.41
C PHE A 182 -14.43 13.99 -8.20
N GLN A 183 -14.43 13.25 -7.10
CA GLN A 183 -13.70 13.53 -5.87
C GLN A 183 -13.33 12.19 -5.22
N VAL A 184 -12.15 12.13 -4.62
CA VAL A 184 -11.74 11.05 -3.72
C VAL A 184 -12.35 11.30 -2.35
N PHE A 185 -13.07 10.31 -1.83
CA PHE A 185 -13.63 10.28 -0.49
C PHE A 185 -13.21 9.00 0.24
N ASN A 186 -13.20 9.03 1.58
CA ASN A 186 -12.92 7.84 2.39
C ASN A 186 -14.22 7.09 2.72
N ALA A 187 -14.38 5.89 2.16
CA ALA A 187 -15.46 4.97 2.51
C ALA A 187 -15.17 4.26 3.84
N ALA A 188 -16.15 4.23 4.74
CA ALA A 188 -15.97 3.84 6.15
C ALA A 188 -15.24 2.49 6.37
N SER A 189 -15.64 1.44 5.65
CA SER A 189 -14.93 0.16 5.62
C SER A 189 -15.30 -0.68 4.41
N SER A 190 -14.38 -1.56 4.01
CA SER A 190 -14.64 -2.60 3.01
C SER A 190 -13.77 -3.83 3.30
N THR A 191 -14.04 -4.96 2.63
CA THR A 191 -13.32 -6.22 2.88
C THR A 191 -13.10 -6.92 1.55
N ILE A 192 -11.84 -7.26 1.24
CA ILE A 192 -11.50 -8.03 0.04
C ILE A 192 -10.88 -9.36 0.47
N LYS A 193 -11.42 -10.43 -0.10
CA LYS A 193 -10.91 -11.79 0.05
C LYS A 193 -10.10 -12.11 -1.20
N GLU A 194 -8.79 -12.27 -1.04
CA GLU A 194 -7.83 -12.37 -2.14
C GLU A 194 -6.78 -13.46 -1.85
N TYR A 195 -6.03 -13.76 -2.90
CA TYR A 195 -5.04 -14.79 -3.11
C TYR A 195 -4.31 -14.30 -4.41
N VAL A 196 -3.07 -14.64 -4.84
CA VAL A 196 -2.47 -14.07 -6.11
C VAL A 196 -1.67 -15.04 -7.03
N THR A 197 -2.25 -15.58 -8.12
CA THR A 197 -1.66 -16.66 -8.96
C THR A 197 -0.40 -16.25 -9.71
N ASN A 198 0.56 -17.16 -9.89
CA ASN A 198 1.55 -16.95 -10.94
C ASN A 198 2.22 -18.23 -11.51
N ASN A 199 1.94 -18.49 -12.79
CA ASN A 199 2.83 -19.18 -13.71
C ASN A 199 3.05 -18.21 -14.89
N ARG A 200 4.30 -17.88 -15.22
CA ARG A 200 4.65 -16.55 -15.77
C ARG A 200 5.06 -16.58 -17.24
N GLU A 201 4.31 -15.91 -18.10
CA GLU A 201 4.82 -15.26 -19.33
C GLU A 201 3.83 -14.18 -19.84
N GLY A 202 4.33 -13.07 -20.41
CA GLY A 202 3.52 -12.06 -21.11
C GLY A 202 3.19 -10.76 -20.35
N ASP A 203 3.08 -9.66 -21.10
CA ASP A 203 2.88 -8.28 -20.60
C ASP A 203 1.49 -8.01 -20.03
N ILE A 204 1.43 -7.17 -18.99
CA ILE A 204 0.19 -6.79 -18.30
C ILE A 204 -0.13 -5.31 -18.56
N VAL A 205 -1.32 -5.05 -19.12
CA VAL A 205 -1.99 -3.76 -19.01
C VAL A 205 -2.58 -3.65 -17.60
N ASP A 206 -2.15 -2.63 -16.85
CA ASP A 206 -2.63 -2.35 -15.51
C ASP A 206 -3.74 -1.29 -15.53
N VAL A 207 -4.85 -1.61 -14.85
CA VAL A 207 -5.98 -0.73 -14.58
C VAL A 207 -6.67 -1.23 -13.30
N GLY A 208 -6.21 -0.69 -12.16
CA GLY A 208 -6.96 -0.51 -10.92
C GLY A 208 -7.63 -1.73 -10.25
N ALA A 209 -6.85 -2.56 -9.54
CA ALA A 209 -7.22 -3.43 -8.39
C ALA A 209 -8.37 -4.49 -8.54
N PRO A 210 -8.42 -5.54 -7.71
CA PRO A 210 -7.38 -6.47 -7.21
C PRO A 210 -7.36 -7.81 -8.04
N ARG A 211 -6.40 -8.74 -7.89
CA ARG A 211 -6.18 -9.92 -8.81
C ARG A 211 -5.69 -11.25 -8.13
N THR A 212 -6.31 -12.40 -8.47
CA THR A 212 -6.57 -13.62 -7.61
C THR A 212 -5.62 -14.91 -7.71
N LEU A 213 -5.61 -15.82 -6.68
CA LEU A 213 -5.06 -17.21 -6.32
C LEU A 213 -3.58 -17.71 -6.34
N ALA A 214 -2.80 -17.54 -5.25
CA ALA A 214 -1.34 -17.78 -5.22
C ALA A 214 -0.86 -19.23 -5.04
N LEU A 215 -0.50 -19.85 -6.17
CA LEU A 215 0.42 -20.98 -6.23
C LEU A 215 1.54 -20.65 -7.23
N VAL A 216 2.81 -20.77 -6.78
CA VAL A 216 3.99 -20.76 -7.65
C VAL A 216 4.68 -22.11 -7.50
N LEU A 217 4.56 -22.94 -8.53
CA LEU A 217 5.35 -24.16 -8.67
C LEU A 217 6.59 -23.83 -9.50
N ARG A 218 7.77 -23.93 -8.89
CA ARG A 218 9.04 -23.82 -9.62
C ARG A 218 9.66 -25.21 -9.68
N TYR A 219 9.91 -25.66 -10.90
CA TYR A 219 10.66 -26.87 -11.20
C TYR A 219 11.89 -26.44 -11.99
N ASP A 220 13.07 -26.67 -11.41
CA ASP A 220 14.34 -26.46 -12.07
C ASP A 220 14.90 -27.85 -12.43
N LEU A 221 15.23 -28.08 -13.72
CA LEU A 221 15.81 -29.32 -14.27
C LEU A 221 17.34 -29.29 -14.23
#